data_AF-T0ZF54-F1
#
_entry.id   AF-T0ZF54-F1
#
_cell.length_a   1.000
_cell.length_b   1.000
_cell.length_c   1.000
_cell.angle_alpha   90.00
_cell.angle_beta   90.00
_cell.angle_gamma   90.00
#
_symmetry.space_group_name_H-M   'P 1'
#
loop_
_entity.id
_entity.type
_entity.pdbx_description
1 polymer ?
#
loop_
_entity_poly.entity_id
_entity_poly.type
_entity_poly.pdbx_seq_one_letter_code
_entity_poly.pdbx_strand_id
1 'polypeptide(L)'
;GGSGLGDVESAIVLEELARVDVSSAILAQLAMNGPPRVIQHLGGPAVKERWLPRVARGELFISIGITESDAGSAVGGMRAQLVG
;
A
#
# COMPACT_ATOMS: atom_id res chain seq x y z
N GLY A 1 8.52 -13.84 -1.43
CA GLY A 1 9.55 -13.44 -2.42
C GLY A 1 9.68 -11.93 -2.51
N GLY A 2 9.80 -11.24 -1.37
CA GLY A 2 10.28 -9.85 -1.31
C GLY A 2 11.68 -9.84 -0.68
N SER A 3 12.30 -8.66 -0.57
CA SER A 3 13.66 -8.52 -0.02
C SER A 3 13.79 -8.84 1.48
N GLY A 4 12.67 -8.91 2.21
CA GLY A 4 12.67 -9.22 3.65
C GLY A 4 13.19 -8.08 4.53
N LEU A 5 13.37 -6.89 3.97
CA LEU A 5 13.84 -5.69 4.67
C LEU A 5 12.71 -4.98 5.43
N GLY A 6 13.09 -4.07 6.34
CA GLY A 6 12.18 -3.33 7.20
C GLY A 6 11.81 -1.94 6.67
N ASP A 7 11.13 -1.17 7.53
CA ASP A 7 10.61 0.15 7.18
C ASP A 7 11.73 1.18 6.98
N VAL A 8 12.88 1.03 7.65
CA VAL A 8 14.04 1.93 7.54
C VAL A 8 14.71 1.80 6.17
N GLU A 9 14.99 0.57 5.73
CA GLU A 9 15.59 0.34 4.41
C GLU A 9 14.65 0.83 3.30
N SER A 10 13.35 0.62 3.49
CA SER A 10 12.34 1.11 2.57
C SER A 10 12.30 2.65 2.51
N ALA A 11 12.37 3.33 3.65
CA ALA A 11 12.42 4.79 3.71
C ALA A 11 13.64 5.36 2.97
N ILE A 12 14.82 4.76 3.14
CA ILE A 12 16.05 5.18 2.45
C ILE A 12 15.90 5.05 0.94
N VAL A 13 15.38 3.93 0.45
CA VAL A 13 15.14 3.71 -0.99
C VAL A 13 14.18 4.77 -1.56
N LEU A 14 13.10 5.06 -0.83
CA LEU A 14 12.11 6.05 -1.27
C LEU A 14 12.66 7.48 -1.24
N GLU A 15 13.47 7.84 -0.24
CA GLU A 15 14.15 9.14 -0.17
C GLU A 15 15.08 9.36 -1.37
N GLU A 16 15.93 8.39 -1.68
CA GLU A 16 16.87 8.50 -2.79
C GLU A 16 16.17 8.52 -4.15
N LEU A 17 15.06 7.80 -4.31
CA LEU A 17 14.23 7.87 -5.51
C LEU A 17 13.55 9.25 -5.64
N ALA A 18 13.02 9.77 -4.53
CA ALA A 18 12.34 11.07 -4.50
C ALA A 18 13.29 12.25 -4.76
N ARG A 19 14.60 12.11 -4.47
CA ARG A 19 15.63 13.10 -4.82
C ARG A 19 15.68 13.36 -6.33
N VAL A 20 15.32 12.38 -7.14
CA VAL A 20 15.32 12.46 -8.61
C VAL A 20 13.92 12.68 -9.16
N ASP A 21 12.94 11.88 -8.73
CA ASP A 21 11.54 12.00 -9.14
C ASP A 21 10.58 11.52 -8.04
N VAL A 22 9.81 12.48 -7.52
CA VAL A 22 8.80 12.23 -6.49
C VAL A 22 7.66 11.34 -7.02
N SER A 23 7.31 11.44 -8.30
CA SER A 23 6.22 10.62 -8.87
C SER A 23 6.60 9.13 -8.89
N SER A 24 7.82 8.80 -9.30
CA SER A 24 8.35 7.44 -9.23
C SER A 24 8.45 6.93 -7.80
N ALA A 25 8.86 7.79 -6.86
CA ALA A 25 8.90 7.43 -5.44
C ALA A 25 7.51 7.10 -4.88
N ILE A 26 6.49 7.87 -5.24
CA ILE A 26 5.09 7.58 -4.86
C ILE A 26 4.64 6.22 -5.40
N LEU A 27 5.00 5.88 -6.64
CA LEU A 27 4.65 4.58 -7.22
C LEU A 27 5.33 3.42 -6.47
N ALA A 28 6.63 3.54 -6.16
CA ALA A 28 7.37 2.53 -5.39
C ALA A 28 6.81 2.39 -3.96
N GLN A 29 6.46 3.51 -3.34
CA GLN A 29 5.84 3.58 -2.02
C GLN A 29 4.54 2.76 -1.93
N LEU A 30 3.75 2.65 -3.01
CA LEU A 30 2.53 1.82 -3.04
C LEU A 30 2.81 0.32 -2.81
N ALA A 31 4.00 -0.18 -3.21
CA ALA A 31 4.37 -1.58 -3.06
C ALA A 31 5.15 -1.85 -1.76
N MET A 32 5.92 -0.87 -1.27
CA MET A 32 6.87 -1.07 -0.16
C MET A 32 6.28 -0.69 1.20
N ASN A 33 5.86 0.56 1.36
CA ASN A 33 5.36 1.12 2.63
C ASN A 33 3.85 1.40 2.58
N GLY A 34 3.18 0.95 1.52
CA GLY A 34 1.80 1.29 1.20
C GLY A 34 0.76 0.29 1.72
N PRO A 35 -0.42 0.23 1.09
CA PRO A 35 -1.54 -0.62 1.49
C PRO A 35 -1.22 -2.12 1.68
N PRO A 36 -0.28 -2.75 0.94
CA PRO A 36 0.12 -4.14 1.18
C PRO A 36 0.61 -4.42 2.61
N ARG A 37 1.13 -3.43 3.32
CA ARG A 37 1.57 -3.58 4.73
C ARG A 37 0.41 -3.94 5.66
N VAL A 38 -0.80 -3.48 5.38
CA VAL A 38 -2.00 -3.87 6.13
C VAL A 38 -2.27 -5.37 5.98
N ILE A 39 -2.13 -5.92 4.78
CA ILE A 39 -2.26 -7.36 4.54
C ILE A 39 -1.12 -8.11 5.22
N GLN A 40 0.12 -7.60 5.17
CA GLN A 40 1.27 -8.22 5.82
C GLN A 40 1.12 -8.32 7.34
N HIS A 41 0.57 -7.28 7.97
CA HIS A 41 0.41 -7.24 9.43
C HIS A 41 -0.88 -7.90 9.91
N LEU A 42 -2.01 -7.59 9.27
CA LEU A 42 -3.35 -7.97 9.76
C LEU A 42 -4.02 -9.09 8.94
N GLY A 43 -3.53 -9.39 7.74
CA GLY A 43 -4.13 -10.39 6.87
C GLY A 43 -4.01 -11.83 7.41
N GLY A 44 -5.04 -12.63 7.19
CA GLY A 44 -4.95 -14.08 7.38
C GLY A 44 -4.03 -14.77 6.36
N PRO A 45 -3.60 -16.02 6.59
CA PRO A 45 -2.65 -16.73 5.73
C PRO A 45 -3.06 -16.74 4.24
N ALA A 46 -4.33 -17.07 3.95
CA ALA A 46 -4.83 -17.14 2.57
C ALA A 46 -4.79 -15.79 1.84
N VAL A 47 -5.06 -14.67 2.55
CA VAL A 47 -5.00 -13.33 1.97
C VAL A 47 -3.55 -12.92 1.70
N LYS A 48 -2.64 -13.21 2.63
CA LYS A 48 -1.21 -12.96 2.50
C LYS A 48 -0.61 -13.69 1.30
N GLU A 49 -0.85 -14.99 1.20
CA GLU A 49 -0.34 -15.85 0.13
C GLU A 49 -0.87 -15.43 -1.25
N ARG A 50 -2.15 -15.04 -1.32
CA ARG A 50 -2.77 -14.62 -2.57
C ARG A 50 -2.24 -13.29 -3.11
N TRP A 51 -2.01 -12.31 -2.24
CA TRP A 51 -1.80 -10.92 -2.69
C TRP A 51 -0.35 -10.44 -2.59
N LEU A 52 0.35 -10.73 -1.49
CA LEU A 52 1.70 -10.17 -1.25
C LEU A 52 2.73 -10.57 -2.32
N PRO A 53 2.77 -11.83 -2.82
CA PRO A 53 3.71 -12.20 -3.87
C PRO A 53 3.49 -11.45 -5.17
N ARG A 54 2.23 -11.14 -5.52
CA ARG A 54 1.87 -10.42 -6.74
C ARG A 54 2.27 -8.94 -6.67
N VAL A 55 2.10 -8.32 -5.50
CA VAL A 55 2.61 -6.98 -5.21
C VAL A 55 4.14 -6.95 -5.32
N ALA A 56 4.84 -7.90 -4.69
CA ALA A 56 6.30 -7.94 -4.70
C ALA A 56 6.90 -8.14 -6.11
N ARG A 57 6.15 -8.78 -7.02
CA ARG A 57 6.53 -8.92 -8.43
C ARG A 57 6.11 -7.75 -9.32
N GLY A 58 5.41 -6.75 -8.77
CA GLY A 58 4.89 -5.61 -9.55
C GLY A 58 3.72 -5.97 -10.46
N GLU A 59 3.06 -7.11 -10.25
CA GLU A 59 1.93 -7.57 -11.09
C GLU A 59 0.62 -6.83 -10.78
N LEU A 60 0.51 -6.23 -9.59
CA LEU A 60 -0.62 -5.42 -9.18
C LEU A 60 -0.23 -4.42 -8.09
N PHE A 61 -1.05 -3.39 -7.96
CA PHE A 61 -1.05 -2.47 -6.83
C PHE A 61 -2.30 -2.67 -5.98
N ILE A 62 -2.19 -2.32 -4.70
CA ILE A 62 -3.31 -2.27 -3.77
C ILE A 62 -3.50 -0.81 -3.38
N SER A 63 -4.74 -0.32 -3.43
CA SER A 63 -5.11 1.04 -3.08
C SER A 63 -6.02 1.08 -1.85
N ILE A 64 -6.03 2.20 -1.16
CA ILE A 64 -6.96 2.49 -0.07
C ILE A 64 -8.14 3.29 -0.66
N GLY A 65 -9.35 2.74 -0.56
CA GLY A 65 -10.58 3.39 -1.03
C GLY A 65 -11.31 4.09 0.13
N ILE A 66 -10.83 5.27 0.54
CA ILE A 66 -11.42 6.05 1.65
C ILE A 66 -12.06 7.36 1.16
N THR A 67 -11.47 8.03 0.16
CA THR A 67 -11.96 9.33 -0.31
C THR A 67 -13.26 9.21 -1.09
N GLU A 68 -14.24 10.04 -0.74
CA GLU A 68 -15.51 10.24 -1.45
C GLU A 68 -15.74 11.74 -1.71
N SER A 69 -16.67 12.10 -2.59
CA SER A 69 -16.94 13.52 -2.93
C SER A 69 -17.23 14.40 -1.71
N ASP A 70 -17.87 13.81 -0.69
CA ASP A 70 -18.31 14.50 0.52
C ASP A 70 -17.48 14.11 1.76
N ALA A 71 -16.50 13.21 1.61
CA ALA A 71 -15.69 12.69 2.71
C ALA A 71 -14.19 12.57 2.34
N GLY A 72 -13.36 13.38 2.99
CA GLY A 72 -11.91 13.33 2.92
C GLY A 72 -11.30 12.97 4.28
N SER A 73 -10.73 13.97 4.97
CA SER A 73 -10.15 13.79 6.32
C SER A 73 -11.15 13.30 7.36
N ALA A 74 -12.44 13.60 7.19
CA ALA A 74 -13.53 13.11 8.03
C ALA A 74 -14.02 11.73 7.54
N VAL A 75 -13.19 10.70 7.73
CA VAL A 75 -13.46 9.31 7.28
C VAL A 75 -14.79 8.76 7.83
N GLY A 76 -15.20 9.18 9.02
CA GLY A 76 -16.49 8.78 9.61
C GLY A 76 -17.72 9.22 8.82
N GLY A 77 -17.57 10.15 7.85
CA GLY A 77 -18.63 10.61 6.96
C GLY A 77 -18.77 9.80 5.65
N MET A 78 -17.99 8.74 5.46
CA MET A 78 -18.10 7.88 4.27
C MET A 78 -19.50 7.27 4.14
N ARG A 79 -19.99 7.18 2.91
CA ARG A 79 -21.29 6.61 2.55
C ARG A 79 -21.18 5.20 1.97
N ALA A 80 -20.01 4.76 1.53
CA ALA A 80 -19.79 3.39 1.10
C ALA A 80 -20.16 2.42 2.22
N GLN A 81 -21.06 1.48 1.91
CA GLN A 81 -21.55 0.49 2.86
C GLN A 81 -21.43 -0.90 2.26
N LEU A 82 -21.04 -1.85 3.11
CA LEU A 82 -21.09 -3.27 2.78
C LEU A 82 -22.52 -3.76 3.04
N VAL A 83 -23.24 -4.13 1.98
CA VAL A 83 -24.55 -4.78 2.09
C VAL A 83 -24.34 -6.29 1.99
N GLY A 84 -24.83 -7.02 2.98
CA GLY A 84 -24.82 -8.48 3.02
C GLY A 84 -26.13 -9.09 2.55
#